data_AF-A0A2N1VC62-F1
#
_entry.id   AF-A0A2N1VC62-F1
#
_cell.length_a   1.000
_cell.length_b   1.000
_cell.length_c   1.000
_cell.angle_alpha   90.00
_cell.angle_beta   90.00
_cell.angle_gamma   90.00
#
_symmetry.space_group_name_H-M   'P 1'
#
loop_
_entity.id
_entity.type
_entity.pdbx_description
1 polymer ?
#
loop_
_entity_poly.entity_id
_entity_poly.type
_entity_poly.pdbx_seq_one_letter_code
_entity_poly.pdbx_strand_id
1 'polypeptide(L)'
;MIIKNIKSLVLFLISVCSLNAQETIKPELNNAILQKGWKGYFHSAELIRKDSSPAVLITKTDDDDLMWLEDFEFINGTVEFDAKGKSAPPQSSFIGIAFNVIDENNYDAVYFRPFNFRSPNSLNKAHAVQYI
;
A
#
# COMPACT_ATOMS: atom_id res chain seq x y z
N MET A 1 -30.70 44.32 -47.93
CA MET A 1 -31.05 43.64 -46.66
C MET A 1 -30.31 42.30 -46.66
N ILE A 2 -29.22 42.20 -45.90
CA ILE A 2 -28.25 41.09 -45.93
C ILE A 2 -28.53 40.19 -44.72
N ILE A 3 -28.91 38.93 -44.96
CA ILE A 3 -29.05 37.92 -43.90
C ILE A 3 -27.87 36.97 -44.03
N LYS A 4 -26.89 37.09 -43.13
CA LYS A 4 -25.77 36.14 -42.99
C LYS A 4 -26.24 34.98 -42.09
N ASN A 5 -26.51 33.82 -42.70
CA ASN A 5 -26.75 32.58 -41.97
C ASN A 5 -25.42 32.02 -41.45
N ILE A 6 -25.15 32.22 -40.16
CA ILE A 6 -24.03 31.58 -39.45
C ILE A 6 -24.44 30.14 -39.15
N LYS A 7 -23.89 29.18 -39.91
CA LYS A 7 -23.95 27.76 -39.55
C LYS A 7 -22.97 27.54 -38.39
N SER A 8 -23.49 27.49 -37.18
CA SER A 8 -22.68 27.13 -36.00
C SER A 8 -22.35 25.64 -36.05
N LEU A 9 -21.09 25.31 -36.29
CA LEU A 9 -20.56 23.95 -36.24
C LEU A 9 -20.04 23.71 -34.82
N VAL A 10 -20.83 23.01 -34.00
CA VAL A 10 -20.41 22.58 -32.67
C VAL A 10 -19.61 21.29 -32.82
N LEU A 11 -18.30 21.39 -32.66
CA LEU A 11 -17.39 20.24 -32.67
C LEU A 11 -17.34 19.65 -31.26
N PHE A 12 -18.04 18.54 -31.03
CA PHE A 12 -17.92 17.76 -29.80
C PHE A 12 -16.61 16.96 -29.88
N LEU A 13 -15.55 17.43 -29.22
CA LEU A 13 -14.37 16.59 -28.97
C LEU A 13 -14.76 15.53 -27.93
N ILE A 14 -15.11 14.33 -28.41
CA ILE A 14 -15.19 13.15 -27.55
C ILE A 14 -13.75 12.80 -27.20
N SER A 15 -13.29 13.22 -26.03
CA SER A 15 -12.04 12.75 -25.44
C SER A 15 -12.22 11.27 -25.12
N VAL A 16 -11.72 10.41 -26.01
CA VAL A 16 -11.64 8.98 -25.75
C VAL A 16 -10.55 8.81 -24.69
N CYS A 17 -10.93 8.75 -23.41
CA CYS A 17 -10.03 8.29 -22.37
C CYS A 17 -9.69 6.84 -22.69
N SER A 18 -8.48 6.60 -23.20
CA SER A 18 -7.92 5.27 -23.31
C SER A 18 -7.88 4.66 -21.92
N LEU A 19 -8.76 3.68 -21.65
CA LEU A 19 -8.65 2.75 -20.54
C LEU A 19 -7.43 1.85 -20.82
N ASN A 20 -6.23 2.41 -20.66
CA ASN A 20 -5.04 1.58 -20.57
C ASN A 20 -5.14 0.83 -19.25
N ALA A 21 -5.15 -0.50 -19.31
CA ALA A 21 -4.93 -1.31 -18.12
C ALA A 21 -3.57 -0.88 -17.54
N GLN A 22 -3.58 -0.35 -16.31
CA GLN A 22 -2.36 0.10 -15.66
C GLN A 22 -1.43 -1.11 -15.51
N GLU A 23 -0.18 -0.97 -15.96
CA GLU A 23 0.80 -2.05 -15.85
C GLU A 23 0.93 -2.44 -14.37
N THR A 24 0.91 -3.75 -14.11
CA THR A 24 1.14 -4.27 -12.76
C THR A 24 2.60 -4.03 -12.39
N ILE A 25 2.83 -3.11 -11.44
CA ILE A 25 4.15 -2.88 -10.87
C ILE A 25 4.31 -3.85 -9.71
N LYS A 26 5.34 -4.71 -9.79
CA LYS A 26 5.71 -5.61 -8.70
C LYS A 26 7.07 -5.19 -8.14
N PRO A 27 7.09 -4.51 -6.99
CA PRO A 27 8.34 -4.12 -6.35
C PRO A 27 9.19 -5.33 -5.92
N GLU A 28 10.50 -5.24 -6.16
CA GLU A 28 11.45 -6.28 -5.74
C GLU A 28 11.79 -6.13 -4.25
N LEU A 29 11.31 -7.07 -3.43
CA LEU A 29 11.55 -7.07 -1.98
C LEU A 29 13.02 -7.27 -1.60
N ASN A 30 13.83 -7.91 -2.46
CA ASN A 30 15.28 -8.05 -2.25
C ASN A 30 15.97 -6.68 -2.14
N ASN A 31 15.41 -5.67 -2.81
CA ASN A 31 15.94 -4.31 -2.82
C ASN A 31 15.46 -3.49 -1.61
N ALA A 32 14.46 -3.97 -0.88
CA ALA A 32 13.84 -3.23 0.23
C ALA A 32 14.82 -3.05 1.40
N ILE A 33 15.44 -4.15 1.84
CA ILE A 33 16.45 -4.11 2.91
C ILE A 33 17.74 -3.43 2.46
N LEU A 34 18.03 -3.48 1.15
CA LEU A 34 19.18 -2.79 0.55
C LEU A 34 18.91 -1.30 0.30
N GLN A 35 17.69 -0.81 0.60
CA GLN A 35 17.25 0.57 0.35
C GLN A 35 17.51 1.04 -1.09
N LYS A 36 17.28 0.16 -2.07
CA LYS A 36 17.42 0.45 -3.50
C LYS A 36 16.04 0.66 -4.11
N GLY A 37 15.63 1.93 -4.29
CA GLY A 37 14.25 2.24 -4.69
C GLY A 37 13.24 2.04 -3.55
N TRP A 38 13.74 1.92 -2.32
CA TRP A 38 12.95 1.82 -1.10
C TRP A 38 13.55 2.74 -0.05
N LYS A 39 12.69 3.42 0.69
CA LYS A 39 13.01 4.19 1.90
C LYS A 39 12.38 3.51 3.11
N GLY A 40 12.89 3.81 4.29
CA GLY A 40 12.30 3.24 5.49
C GLY A 40 13.12 3.47 6.75
N TYR A 41 12.40 3.33 7.86
CA TYR A 41 12.96 3.19 9.19
C TYR A 41 12.62 1.80 9.68
N PHE A 42 13.63 0.97 9.90
CA PHE A 42 13.45 -0.36 10.46
C PHE A 42 14.64 -0.73 11.32
N HIS A 43 14.36 -1.38 12.44
CA HIS A 43 15.39 -1.72 13.42
C HIS A 43 16.09 -3.03 13.08
N SER A 44 15.30 -4.03 12.66
CA SER A 44 15.80 -5.37 12.40
C SER A 44 14.98 -6.01 11.29
N ALA A 45 15.56 -6.03 10.08
CA ALA A 45 14.98 -6.68 8.93
C ALA A 45 15.96 -7.68 8.32
N GLU A 46 15.47 -8.87 7.96
CA GLU A 46 16.23 -9.91 7.29
C GLU A 46 15.53 -10.36 6.00
N LEU A 47 16.31 -10.60 4.94
CA LEU A 47 15.80 -11.18 3.71
C LEU A 47 15.73 -12.69 3.89
N ILE A 48 14.51 -13.23 3.90
CA ILE A 48 14.26 -14.66 4.01
C ILE A 48 13.62 -15.19 2.72
N ARG A 49 13.51 -16.52 2.63
CA ARG A 49 12.72 -17.19 1.59
C ARG A 49 11.50 -17.84 2.23
N LYS A 50 10.30 -17.50 1.74
CA LYS A 50 9.04 -18.16 2.10
C LYS A 50 8.47 -18.81 0.86
N ASP A 51 8.31 -20.14 0.89
CA ASP A 51 7.71 -20.90 -0.21
C ASP A 51 8.36 -20.62 -1.58
N SER A 52 9.69 -20.45 -1.58
CA SER A 52 10.52 -20.07 -2.74
C SER A 52 10.37 -18.63 -3.26
N SER A 53 9.60 -17.78 -2.58
CA SER A 53 9.54 -16.35 -2.84
C SER A 53 10.38 -15.56 -1.82
N PRO A 54 11.02 -14.45 -2.22
CA PRO A 54 11.68 -13.56 -1.28
C PRO A 54 10.64 -12.91 -0.35
N ALA A 55 11.00 -12.75 0.93
CA ALA A 55 10.18 -12.07 1.92
C ALA A 55 11.07 -11.30 2.88
N VAL A 56 10.54 -10.18 3.39
CA VAL A 56 11.19 -9.38 4.44
C VAL A 56 10.66 -9.86 5.78
N LEU A 57 11.56 -10.36 6.63
CA LEU A 57 11.26 -10.67 8.02
C LEU A 57 11.64 -9.46 8.87
N ILE A 58 10.66 -8.82 9.49
CA ILE A 58 10.88 -7.77 10.47
C ILE A 58 10.80 -8.39 11.87
N THR A 59 11.87 -8.24 12.64
CA THR A 59 11.90 -8.70 14.04
C THR A 59 11.38 -7.59 14.93
N LYS A 60 10.32 -7.90 15.67
CA LYS A 60 9.65 -6.96 16.58
C LYS A 60 10.67 -6.22 17.47
N THR A 61 10.61 -4.91 17.46
CA THR A 61 11.14 -4.01 18.49
C THR A 61 10.00 -3.29 19.22
N ASP A 62 10.33 -2.35 20.10
CA ASP A 62 9.35 -1.51 20.81
C ASP A 62 8.85 -0.33 19.95
N ASP A 63 9.50 -0.10 18.82
CA ASP A 63 9.24 1.00 17.88
C ASP A 63 8.56 0.47 16.62
N ASP A 64 7.89 1.35 15.89
CA ASP A 64 7.26 1.00 14.60
C ASP A 64 8.31 0.92 13.49
N ASP A 65 8.19 -0.11 12.65
CA ASP A 65 9.01 -0.28 11.45
C ASP A 65 8.18 0.08 10.21
N LEU A 66 8.70 0.98 9.37
CA LEU A 66 8.04 1.49 8.17
C LEU A 66 8.98 1.41 6.97
N MET A 67 8.47 0.92 5.85
CA MET A 67 9.16 0.89 4.57
C MET A 67 8.21 1.31 3.44
N TRP A 68 8.70 2.07 2.48
CA TRP A 68 7.93 2.53 1.33
C TRP A 68 8.81 2.65 0.09
N LEU A 69 8.18 2.72 -1.09
CA LEU A 69 8.89 2.89 -2.35
C LEU A 69 9.38 4.32 -2.51
N GLU A 70 10.63 4.48 -2.92
CA GLU A 70 11.20 5.79 -3.24
C GLU A 70 10.72 6.23 -4.63
N ASP A 71 10.42 7.53 -4.78
CA ASP A 71 10.02 8.17 -6.03
C ASP A 71 8.87 7.45 -6.75
N PHE A 72 7.91 6.93 -5.97
CA PHE A 72 6.77 6.19 -6.46
C PHE A 72 5.47 6.95 -6.21
N GLU A 73 4.73 7.25 -7.30
CA GLU A 73 3.43 7.89 -7.24
C GLU A 73 2.33 6.88 -7.60
N PHE A 74 1.34 6.76 -6.71
CA PHE A 74 0.18 5.90 -6.90
C PHE A 74 -1.09 6.69 -6.61
N ILE A 75 -1.98 6.79 -7.61
CA ILE A 75 -3.22 7.58 -7.50
C ILE A 75 -4.44 6.66 -7.43
N ASN A 76 -4.59 5.75 -8.39
CA ASN A 76 -5.71 4.83 -8.47
C ASN A 76 -5.22 3.43 -8.84
N GLY A 77 -5.84 2.40 -8.26
CA GLY A 77 -5.55 1.01 -8.60
C GLY A 77 -5.82 0.05 -7.45
N THR A 78 -5.19 -1.10 -7.49
CA THR A 78 -5.27 -2.13 -6.45
C THR A 78 -3.86 -2.43 -5.94
N VAL A 79 -3.69 -2.41 -4.62
CA VAL A 79 -2.47 -2.87 -3.97
C VAL A 79 -2.72 -4.29 -3.47
N GLU A 80 -1.90 -5.22 -3.93
CA GLU A 80 -1.88 -6.60 -3.46
C GLU A 80 -0.59 -6.86 -2.68
N PHE A 81 -0.70 -7.46 -1.50
CA PHE A 81 0.45 -7.83 -0.69
C PHE A 81 0.15 -9.09 0.12
N ASP A 82 1.17 -9.92 0.30
CA ASP A 82 1.13 -11.09 1.17
C ASP A 82 1.87 -10.77 2.47
N ALA A 83 1.19 -10.98 3.60
CA ALA A 83 1.76 -10.73 4.91
C ALA A 83 1.45 -11.85 5.90
N LYS A 84 2.39 -12.09 6.81
CA LYS A 84 2.23 -13.05 7.91
C LYS A 84 2.59 -12.38 9.24
N GLY A 85 1.57 -11.92 9.96
CA GLY A 85 1.74 -11.45 11.34
C GLY A 85 1.72 -12.59 12.36
N LYS A 86 2.43 -12.42 13.47
CA LYS A 86 2.38 -13.35 14.60
C LYS A 86 1.12 -13.10 15.42
N SER A 87 0.37 -14.14 15.74
CA SER A 87 -0.71 -14.06 16.75
C SER A 87 -0.12 -14.01 18.16
N ALA A 88 0.55 -12.90 18.48
CA ALA A 88 1.17 -12.62 19.77
C ALA A 88 0.12 -12.06 20.76
N PRO A 89 0.48 -11.76 22.03
CA PRO A 89 -0.44 -11.14 22.99
C PRO A 89 -1.10 -9.88 22.42
N PRO A 90 -2.29 -9.50 22.92
CA PRO A 90 -2.99 -8.30 22.44
C PRO A 90 -2.07 -7.07 22.43
N GLN A 91 -2.27 -6.22 21.43
CA GLN A 91 -1.48 -5.01 21.20
C GLN A 91 -0.03 -5.28 20.77
N SER A 92 0.19 -6.30 19.94
CA SER A 92 1.52 -6.57 19.36
C SER A 92 1.43 -7.16 17.95
N SER A 93 2.52 -7.09 17.20
CA SER A 93 2.62 -7.67 15.84
C SER A 93 1.59 -7.08 14.87
N PHE A 94 1.45 -5.77 14.86
CA PHE A 94 0.73 -5.08 13.78
C PHE A 94 1.52 -5.21 12.48
N ILE A 95 0.81 -5.38 11.37
CA ILE A 95 1.40 -5.48 10.03
C ILE A 95 0.40 -4.95 9.03
N GLY A 96 0.85 -4.25 7.98
CA GLY A 96 -0.07 -3.59 7.06
C GLY A 96 0.61 -3.01 5.83
N ILE A 97 -0.13 -2.16 5.12
CA ILE A 97 0.35 -1.35 4.01
C ILE A 97 0.28 0.11 4.46
N ALA A 98 1.39 0.82 4.31
CA ALA A 98 1.43 2.27 4.34
C ALA A 98 1.30 2.83 2.92
N PHE A 99 0.61 3.96 2.78
CA PHE A 99 0.42 4.70 1.54
C PHE A 99 0.32 6.20 1.85
N ASN A 100 0.34 7.04 0.80
CA ASN A 100 0.44 8.50 0.96
C ASN A 100 1.59 8.93 1.89
N VAL A 101 2.72 8.21 1.85
CA VAL A 101 3.85 8.42 2.76
C VAL A 101 4.58 9.70 2.37
N ILE A 102 4.63 10.65 3.30
CA ILE A 102 5.44 11.87 3.21
C ILE A 102 6.77 11.63 3.93
N ASP A 103 6.71 11.09 5.14
CA ASP A 103 7.86 10.74 5.99
C ASP A 103 7.47 9.66 7.01
N GLU A 104 8.38 9.30 7.92
CA GLU A 104 8.19 8.25 8.92
C GLU A 104 7.08 8.51 9.94
N ASN A 105 6.58 9.75 10.04
CA ASN A 105 5.52 10.15 10.96
C ASN A 105 4.24 10.59 10.24
N ASN A 106 4.29 10.79 8.91
CA ASN A 106 3.20 11.33 8.11
C ASN A 106 2.88 10.36 6.96
N TYR A 107 1.94 9.46 7.21
CA TYR A 107 1.46 8.48 6.26
C TYR A 107 0.04 8.02 6.63
N ASP A 108 -0.66 7.45 5.65
CA ASP A 108 -1.87 6.68 5.88
C ASP A 108 -1.51 5.18 5.95
N ALA A 109 -2.22 4.41 6.77
CA ALA A 109 -2.02 2.96 6.77
C ALA A 109 -3.31 2.16 6.97
N VAL A 110 -3.39 1.03 6.28
CA VAL A 110 -4.30 -0.05 6.64
C VAL A 110 -3.48 -1.17 7.24
N TYR A 111 -3.74 -1.51 8.50
CA TYR A 111 -3.05 -2.58 9.20
C TYR A 111 -3.98 -3.62 9.80
N PHE A 112 -3.37 -4.75 10.08
CA PHE A 112 -3.98 -5.96 10.56
C PHE A 112 -3.52 -6.21 12.00
N ARG A 113 -4.45 -6.67 12.83
CA ARG A 113 -4.19 -7.13 14.20
C ARG A 113 -4.34 -8.66 14.21
N PRO A 114 -3.26 -9.45 13.98
CA PRO A 114 -3.37 -10.89 13.74
C PRO A 114 -4.12 -11.64 14.86
N PHE A 115 -3.90 -11.23 16.12
CA PHE A 115 -4.54 -11.79 17.31
C PHE A 115 -6.05 -11.54 17.40
N ASN A 116 -6.59 -10.56 16.65
CA ASN A 116 -8.01 -10.24 16.65
C ASN A 116 -8.85 -11.11 15.71
N PHE A 117 -8.27 -11.62 14.62
CA PHE A 117 -8.99 -12.46 13.63
C PHE A 117 -9.63 -13.72 14.23
N ARG A 118 -9.00 -14.27 15.26
CA ARG A 118 -9.47 -15.49 15.95
C ARG A 118 -9.97 -15.20 17.38
N SER A 119 -10.25 -13.94 17.70
CA SER A 119 -10.67 -13.57 19.05
C SER A 119 -12.07 -14.14 19.37
N PRO A 120 -12.29 -14.66 20.59
CA PRO A 120 -13.62 -15.09 21.00
C PRO A 120 -14.59 -13.90 21.16
N ASN A 121 -14.07 -12.70 21.41
CA ASN A 121 -14.86 -11.47 21.54
C ASN A 121 -15.18 -10.89 20.14
N SER A 122 -16.46 -10.59 19.87
CA SER A 122 -16.92 -10.02 18.60
C SER A 122 -16.36 -8.63 18.31
N LEU A 123 -16.22 -7.77 19.32
CA LEU A 123 -15.67 -6.42 19.17
C LEU A 123 -14.20 -6.47 18.71
N ASN A 124 -13.43 -7.40 19.25
CA ASN A 124 -12.04 -7.59 18.83
C ASN A 124 -11.96 -8.04 17.37
N LYS A 125 -12.81 -8.97 16.94
CA LYS A 125 -12.87 -9.40 15.54
C LYS A 125 -13.22 -8.25 14.60
N ALA A 126 -14.12 -7.36 15.02
CA ALA A 126 -14.47 -6.16 14.25
C ALA A 126 -13.27 -5.20 14.10
N HIS A 127 -12.31 -5.24 15.03
CA HIS A 127 -11.07 -4.46 14.99
C HIS A 127 -9.87 -5.31 14.53
N ALA A 128 -10.08 -6.33 13.69
CA ALA A 128 -8.97 -7.11 13.11
C ALA A 128 -8.24 -6.36 11.99
N VAL A 129 -8.91 -5.39 11.37
CA VAL A 129 -8.39 -4.49 10.33
C VAL A 129 -8.68 -3.06 10.78
N GLN A 130 -7.71 -2.16 10.59
CA GLN A 130 -7.88 -0.77 10.97
C GLN A 130 -7.16 0.16 9.99
N TYR A 131 -7.75 1.32 9.76
CA TYR A 131 -7.15 2.45 9.07
C TYR A 131 -6.67 3.47 10.12
N ILE A 132 -5.49 4.03 9.91
CA ILE A 132 -4.90 5.15 10.68
C ILE A 132 -4.33 6.19 9.74
#